data_AF-A0A9W6LQ02-F1
#
_entry.id   AF-A0A9W6LQ02-F1
#
_cell.length_a   1.000
_cell.length_b   1.000
_cell.length_c   1.000
_cell.angle_alpha   90.00
_cell.angle_beta   90.00
_cell.angle_gamma   90.00
#
_symmetry.space_group_name_H-M   'P 1'
#
loop_
_entity.id
_entity.type
_entity.pdbx_description
1 polymer ?
#
loop_
_entity_poly.entity_id
_entity_poly.type
_entity_poly.pdbx_seq_one_letter_code
_entity_poly.pdbx_strand_id
1 'polypeptide(L)'
;MKVIKGLIILILAVVAVFFLSFNFIYRVDSSTFFKEGIKQVYVNRGINKHDYTFIEKGMEESGREELWKDIDLGRKALKDVYLFSFDMIDNTFSEEVMVVDTGIAYLGIKPKVTDYFDRRGEFYVLKEERKPRELAGADVYLKAYRGYFIAALSTDVIDRFLEAPKAKEGRLQDLDKKSKVGSFGKVLMDLKGDLLFDAMGVNGGVAGVDLKGERLTVSNELFGGGEFMDSLKEQPEERRYEKFAGKDRLYISGNNIGGTLAIALKNMNSNELNAFNMVFGMLGVTLEDIFNQIDGEIVVDVKSNSWMIPLKDTKTIRKIFGFFGQKDRMLYGNSEVVLDGKVLRAGSMEETGDGVKVEKGTFIYGDLPMNLVDRAFGEDSRGKLTGKVSARGILLELELNEEATRDIAYEALR
;
A
#
# COMPACT_ATOMS: atom_id res chain seq x y z
N MET A 1 8.22 21.69 54.93
CA MET A 1 8.40 20.49 54.07
C MET A 1 7.20 19.56 54.01
N LYS A 2 6.59 19.10 55.14
CA LYS A 2 5.44 18.15 55.09
C LYS A 2 4.18 18.72 54.43
N VAL A 3 3.87 20.00 54.67
CA VAL A 3 2.71 20.69 54.06
C VAL A 3 2.89 20.84 52.53
N ILE A 4 4.08 21.22 52.08
CA ILE A 4 4.41 21.33 50.65
C ILE A 4 4.35 19.97 49.94
N LYS A 5 4.86 18.90 50.57
CA LYS A 5 4.72 17.53 50.05
C LYS A 5 3.26 17.08 49.97
N GLY A 6 2.44 17.39 50.97
CA GLY A 6 1.00 17.11 50.96
C GLY A 6 0.25 17.86 49.86
N LEU A 7 0.63 19.12 49.59
CA LEU A 7 0.04 19.93 48.52
C LEU A 7 0.40 19.39 47.12
N ILE A 8 1.66 18.95 46.93
CA ILE A 8 2.09 18.31 45.68
C ILE A 8 1.33 17.00 45.45
N ILE A 9 1.16 16.17 46.48
CA ILE A 9 0.38 14.92 46.38
C ILE A 9 -1.09 15.21 46.05
N LEU A 10 -1.69 16.23 46.65
CA LEU A 10 -3.07 16.63 46.34
C LEU A 10 -3.21 17.13 44.91
N ILE A 11 -2.29 17.97 44.42
CA ILE A 11 -2.27 18.42 43.03
C ILE A 11 -2.11 17.23 42.09
N LEU A 12 -1.19 16.31 42.37
CA LEU A 12 -1.02 15.08 41.59
C LEU A 12 -2.28 14.21 41.61
N ALA A 13 -2.99 14.13 42.74
CA ALA A 13 -4.23 13.38 42.86
C ALA A 13 -5.39 14.05 42.09
N VAL A 14 -5.53 15.37 42.17
CA VAL A 14 -6.54 16.14 41.41
C VAL A 14 -6.26 16.05 39.92
N VAL A 15 -4.98 16.18 39.52
CA VAL A 15 -4.54 15.97 38.15
C VAL A 15 -4.85 14.54 37.72
N ALA A 16 -4.48 13.51 38.50
CA ALA A 16 -4.78 12.12 38.18
C ALA A 16 -6.28 11.85 38.05
N VAL A 17 -7.12 12.36 38.96
CA VAL A 17 -8.57 12.26 38.89
C VAL A 17 -9.12 12.98 37.67
N PHE A 18 -8.59 14.16 37.32
CA PHE A 18 -8.95 14.89 36.11
C PHE A 18 -8.59 14.13 34.84
N PHE A 19 -7.37 13.58 34.76
CA PHE A 19 -6.92 12.73 33.66
C PHE A 19 -7.73 11.43 33.54
N LEU A 20 -8.04 10.79 34.67
CA LEU A 20 -8.89 9.60 34.72
C LEU A 20 -10.31 9.95 34.27
N SER A 21 -10.89 11.04 34.76
CA SER A 21 -12.24 11.49 34.39
C SER A 21 -12.32 11.85 32.91
N PHE A 22 -11.32 12.53 32.36
CA PHE A 22 -11.24 12.84 30.93
C PHE A 22 -11.19 11.57 30.08
N ASN A 23 -10.36 10.59 30.47
CA ASN A 23 -10.23 9.33 29.72
C ASN A 23 -11.42 8.38 29.89
N PHE A 24 -12.08 8.34 31.06
CA PHE A 24 -13.17 7.39 31.34
C PHE A 24 -14.58 7.93 31.03
N ILE A 25 -14.82 9.23 31.24
CA ILE A 25 -16.19 9.80 31.17
C ILE A 25 -16.40 10.57 29.86
N TYR A 26 -15.39 11.31 29.41
CA TYR A 26 -15.54 12.23 28.28
C TYR A 26 -15.06 11.63 26.95
N ARG A 27 -14.01 10.79 26.98
CA ARG A 27 -13.41 10.21 25.79
C ARG A 27 -14.00 8.84 25.45
N VAL A 28 -14.35 8.64 24.18
CA VAL A 28 -14.72 7.30 23.66
C VAL A 28 -13.51 6.57 23.13
N ASP A 29 -13.55 5.24 23.13
CA ASP A 29 -12.50 4.43 22.51
C ASP A 29 -12.51 4.60 20.98
N SER A 30 -11.34 4.70 20.34
CA SER A 30 -11.27 4.93 18.89
C SER A 30 -11.84 3.78 18.06
N SER A 31 -11.94 2.56 18.60
CA SER A 31 -12.63 1.45 17.92
C SER A 31 -14.12 1.72 17.69
N THR A 32 -14.71 2.68 18.41
CA THR A 32 -16.12 3.07 18.22
C THR A 32 -16.39 3.75 16.87
N PHE A 33 -15.35 4.30 16.23
CA PHE A 33 -15.44 4.96 14.93
C PHE A 33 -15.39 4.00 13.74
N PHE A 34 -15.08 2.72 13.97
CA PHE A 34 -15.23 1.69 12.95
C PHE A 34 -16.71 1.29 12.88
N LYS A 35 -17.42 1.90 11.93
CA LYS A 35 -18.85 1.72 11.69
C LYS A 35 -19.13 0.68 10.62
N GLU A 36 -20.35 0.17 10.60
CA GLU A 36 -20.85 -0.62 9.46
C GLU A 36 -20.89 0.23 8.19
N GLY A 37 -20.63 -0.40 7.04
CA GLY A 37 -20.60 0.28 5.73
C GLY A 37 -19.26 0.89 5.34
N ILE A 38 -18.34 1.12 6.27
CA ILE A 38 -16.99 1.62 5.97
C ILE A 38 -16.22 0.57 5.17
N LYS A 39 -15.70 0.97 4.01
CA LYS A 39 -14.91 0.13 3.10
C LYS A 39 -13.41 0.31 3.28
N GLN A 40 -12.99 1.51 3.64
CA GLN A 40 -11.57 1.84 3.75
C GLN A 40 -11.30 2.77 4.94
N VAL A 41 -10.13 2.58 5.56
CA VAL A 41 -9.67 3.43 6.67
C VAL A 41 -8.19 3.72 6.55
N TYR A 42 -7.80 4.98 6.39
CA TYR A 42 -6.43 5.40 6.70
C TYR A 42 -6.29 5.56 8.21
N VAL A 43 -5.17 5.08 8.75
CA VAL A 43 -4.84 5.06 10.16
C VAL A 43 -3.39 5.48 10.33
N ASN A 44 -3.17 6.53 11.13
CA ASN A 44 -1.84 6.92 11.56
C ASN A 44 -1.86 7.14 13.07
N ARG A 45 -1.08 6.34 13.82
CA ARG A 45 -1.13 6.30 15.29
C ARG A 45 0.21 6.62 15.90
N GLY A 46 0.20 7.45 16.93
CA GLY A 46 1.42 7.91 17.58
C GLY A 46 2.21 8.87 16.70
N ILE A 47 1.53 9.72 15.93
CA ILE A 47 2.13 10.76 15.07
C ILE A 47 3.14 11.59 15.86
N ASN A 48 2.78 12.04 17.07
CA ASN A 48 3.68 12.80 17.93
C ASN A 48 4.86 12.00 18.54
N LYS A 49 4.98 10.70 18.24
CA LYS A 49 6.04 9.82 18.75
C LYS A 49 6.95 9.25 17.65
N HIS A 50 6.58 9.35 16.37
CA HIS A 50 7.49 8.88 15.32
C HIS A 50 8.73 9.76 15.22
N ASP A 51 9.80 9.16 14.72
CA ASP A 51 11.04 9.83 14.40
C ASP A 51 10.99 10.38 12.97
N TYR A 52 10.91 11.70 12.84
CA TYR A 52 10.82 12.39 11.55
C TYR A 52 12.15 13.05 11.13
N THR A 53 13.27 12.73 11.77
CA THR A 53 14.57 13.35 11.43
C THR A 53 14.93 13.20 9.96
N PHE A 54 14.49 12.13 9.29
CA PHE A 54 14.63 11.99 7.84
C PHE A 54 13.87 13.08 7.06
N ILE A 55 12.60 13.33 7.40
CA ILE A 55 11.79 14.36 6.73
C ILE A 55 12.37 15.75 7.02
N GLU A 56 12.79 15.99 8.26
CA GLU A 56 13.48 17.22 8.67
C GLU A 56 14.71 17.50 7.80
N LYS A 57 15.62 16.53 7.67
CA LYS A 57 16.81 16.66 6.80
C LYS A 57 16.44 16.95 5.34
N GLY A 58 15.46 16.22 4.78
CA GLY A 58 15.01 16.47 3.41
C GLY A 58 14.44 17.87 3.21
N MET A 59 13.77 18.42 4.23
CA MET A 59 13.26 19.79 4.23
C MET A 59 14.38 20.82 4.33
N GLU A 60 15.39 20.60 5.18
CA GLU A 60 16.58 21.46 5.31
C GLU A 60 17.36 21.52 4.00
N GLU A 61 17.68 20.37 3.41
CA GLU A 61 18.39 20.26 2.13
C GLU A 61 17.62 20.93 0.97
N SER A 62 16.29 20.91 1.03
CA SER A 62 15.40 21.57 0.05
C SER A 62 15.17 23.06 0.33
N GLY A 63 15.80 23.64 1.37
CA GLY A 63 15.63 25.04 1.76
C GLY A 63 14.24 25.39 2.33
N ARG A 64 13.55 24.41 2.92
CA ARG A 64 12.16 24.51 3.44
C ARG A 64 12.07 24.39 4.96
N GLU A 65 13.12 24.79 5.67
CA GLU A 65 13.23 24.71 7.14
C GLU A 65 12.03 25.33 7.88
N GLU A 66 11.57 26.49 7.43
CA GLU A 66 10.43 27.19 8.06
C GLU A 66 9.11 26.41 7.92
N LEU A 67 8.88 25.79 6.76
CA LEU A 67 7.71 24.94 6.55
C LEU A 67 7.77 23.69 7.45
N TRP A 68 8.97 23.12 7.64
CA TRP A 68 9.15 22.01 8.58
C TRP A 68 8.84 22.41 10.02
N LYS A 69 9.27 23.58 10.48
CA LYS A 69 8.96 24.09 11.82
C LYS A 69 7.44 24.17 12.06
N ASP A 70 6.69 24.65 11.08
CA ASP A 70 5.22 24.73 11.17
C ASP A 70 4.58 23.34 11.23
N ILE A 71 5.02 22.41 10.38
CA ILE A 71 4.55 21.01 10.37
C ILE A 71 4.90 20.31 11.70
N ASP A 72 6.11 20.50 12.20
CA ASP A 72 6.62 19.90 13.44
C ASP A 72 5.84 20.38 14.67
N LEU A 73 5.48 21.66 14.72
CA LEU A 73 4.62 22.21 15.76
C LEU A 73 3.22 21.57 15.72
N GLY A 74 2.63 21.45 14.53
CA GLY A 74 1.33 20.81 14.32
C GLY A 74 1.34 19.34 14.73
N ARG A 75 2.30 18.55 14.22
CA ARG A 75 2.35 17.09 14.44
C ARG A 75 2.53 16.73 15.91
N LYS A 76 3.27 17.53 16.70
CA LYS A 76 3.48 17.29 18.15
C LYS A 76 2.16 17.31 18.94
N ALA A 77 1.16 18.03 18.45
CA ALA A 77 -0.18 18.08 19.03
C ALA A 77 -1.11 16.94 18.55
N LEU A 78 -0.73 16.24 17.48
CA LEU A 78 -1.50 15.14 16.90
C LEU A 78 -1.05 13.80 17.49
N LYS A 79 -1.95 13.09 18.15
CA LYS A 79 -1.69 11.74 18.64
C LYS A 79 -1.98 10.73 17.54
N ASP A 80 -3.23 10.68 17.08
CA ASP A 80 -3.69 9.72 16.06
C ASP A 80 -4.59 10.45 15.04
N VAL A 81 -4.54 10.03 13.78
CA VAL A 81 -5.44 10.49 12.70
C VAL A 81 -6.05 9.28 12.01
N TYR A 82 -7.34 9.35 11.74
CA TYR A 82 -8.08 8.36 10.98
C TYR A 82 -8.84 9.06 9.86
N LEU A 83 -8.88 8.47 8.66
CA LEU A 83 -9.76 8.89 7.58
C LEU A 83 -10.61 7.69 7.19
N PHE A 84 -11.92 7.81 7.37
CA PHE A 84 -12.88 6.75 7.10
C PHE A 84 -13.62 7.05 5.80
N SER A 85 -13.74 6.05 4.93
CA SER A 85 -14.51 6.13 3.70
C SER A 85 -15.55 5.01 3.61
N PHE A 86 -16.76 5.39 3.18
CA PHE A 86 -17.85 4.45 2.88
C PHE A 86 -17.69 3.79 1.49
N ASP A 87 -16.85 4.37 0.64
CA ASP A 87 -16.46 3.82 -0.66
C ASP A 87 -14.96 3.48 -0.67
N MET A 88 -14.50 2.83 -1.75
CA MET A 88 -13.06 2.82 -2.04
C MET A 88 -12.65 4.27 -2.31
N ILE A 89 -11.53 4.72 -1.74
CA ILE A 89 -11.07 6.11 -1.92
C ILE A 89 -10.76 6.32 -3.40
N ASP A 90 -11.71 6.95 -4.08
CA ASP A 90 -11.52 7.61 -5.37
C ASP A 90 -11.17 9.09 -5.08
N ASN A 91 -10.67 9.82 -6.07
CA ASN A 91 -10.19 11.22 -5.90
C ASN A 91 -11.27 12.26 -5.50
N THR A 92 -12.42 11.84 -4.96
CA THR A 92 -13.54 12.68 -4.51
C THR A 92 -13.77 12.53 -3.01
N PHE A 93 -13.30 13.51 -2.22
CA PHE A 93 -13.43 13.65 -0.76
C PHE A 93 -14.89 13.74 -0.21
N SER A 94 -15.93 13.54 -1.04
CA SER A 94 -17.31 13.88 -0.68
C SER A 94 -17.95 12.99 0.38
N GLU A 95 -17.48 11.75 0.55
CA GLU A 95 -18.04 10.75 1.47
C GLU A 95 -17.04 10.31 2.56
N GLU A 96 -16.01 11.13 2.79
CA GLU A 96 -14.94 10.83 3.75
C GLU A 96 -15.12 11.57 5.07
N VAL A 97 -14.75 10.91 6.16
CA VAL A 97 -14.75 11.48 7.51
C VAL A 97 -13.38 11.35 8.15
N MET A 98 -12.76 12.50 8.45
CA MET A 98 -11.52 12.57 9.21
C MET A 98 -11.82 12.61 10.71
N VAL A 99 -11.17 11.77 11.49
CA VAL A 99 -11.20 11.78 12.95
C VAL A 99 -9.79 12.04 13.48
N VAL A 100 -9.63 13.15 14.19
CA VAL A 100 -8.36 13.61 14.74
C VAL A 100 -8.35 13.47 16.26
N ASP A 101 -7.37 12.72 16.75
CA ASP A 101 -7.08 12.54 18.17
C ASP A 101 -5.86 13.39 18.55
N THR A 102 -6.08 14.42 19.36
CA THR A 102 -5.01 15.28 19.90
C THR A 102 -4.58 14.84 21.30
N GLY A 103 -5.13 13.73 21.81
CA GLY A 103 -4.90 13.25 23.16
C GLY A 103 -5.26 14.30 24.22
N ILE A 104 -4.34 14.56 25.13
CA ILE A 104 -4.55 15.56 26.19
C ILE A 104 -4.56 16.99 25.64
N ALA A 105 -3.90 17.25 24.50
CA ALA A 105 -3.84 18.57 23.90
C ALA A 105 -5.23 19.07 23.48
N TYR A 106 -6.21 18.16 23.31
CA TYR A 106 -7.61 18.47 23.06
C TYR A 106 -8.15 19.55 24.00
N LEU A 107 -7.81 19.53 25.29
CA LEU A 107 -8.29 20.49 26.29
C LEU A 107 -7.81 21.91 26.03
N GLY A 108 -6.60 22.06 25.49
CA GLY A 108 -6.02 23.36 25.13
C GLY A 108 -6.39 23.81 23.72
N ILE A 109 -6.65 22.87 22.81
CA ILE A 109 -6.99 23.16 21.40
C ILE A 109 -8.47 23.51 21.26
N LYS A 110 -9.37 22.78 21.94
CA LYS A 110 -10.83 22.97 21.82
C LYS A 110 -11.27 24.44 21.99
N PRO A 111 -10.78 25.20 23.00
CA PRO A 111 -11.15 26.61 23.14
C PRO A 111 -10.66 27.51 22.00
N LYS A 112 -9.59 27.12 21.30
CA LYS A 112 -8.96 27.89 20.22
C LYS A 112 -9.49 27.55 18.82
N VAL A 113 -10.41 26.58 18.71
CA VAL A 113 -10.99 26.18 17.41
C VAL A 113 -11.63 27.38 16.70
N THR A 114 -12.21 28.32 17.44
CA THR A 114 -12.84 29.53 16.90
C THR A 114 -11.86 30.51 16.25
N ASP A 115 -10.56 30.35 16.48
CA ASP A 115 -9.54 31.15 15.81
C ASP A 115 -9.44 30.75 14.34
N TYR A 116 -9.75 29.49 14.01
CA TYR A 116 -9.62 28.88 12.68
C TYR A 116 -10.98 28.58 12.02
N PHE A 117 -12.04 28.40 12.79
CA PHE A 117 -13.37 28.03 12.30
C PHE A 117 -14.45 28.95 12.87
N ASP A 118 -15.49 29.23 12.08
CA ASP A 118 -16.70 29.90 12.54
C ASP A 118 -17.70 28.89 13.12
N ARG A 119 -18.24 29.19 14.30
CA ARG A 119 -19.24 28.31 14.93
C ARG A 119 -20.58 28.42 14.21
N ARG A 120 -21.14 27.28 13.79
CA ARG A 120 -22.49 27.14 13.21
C ARG A 120 -23.26 26.03 13.92
N GLY A 121 -24.03 26.42 14.94
CA GLY A 121 -24.78 25.46 15.76
C GLY A 121 -23.86 24.54 16.58
N GLU A 122 -23.98 23.24 16.36
CA GLU A 122 -23.12 22.20 16.95
C GLU A 122 -21.83 21.94 16.15
N PHE A 123 -21.74 22.51 14.94
CA PHE A 123 -20.58 22.41 14.05
C PHE A 123 -19.74 23.68 14.05
N TYR A 124 -18.57 23.56 13.46
CA TYR A 124 -17.65 24.63 13.12
C TYR A 124 -17.38 24.56 11.61
N VAL A 125 -17.22 25.70 10.93
CA VAL A 125 -16.93 25.78 9.49
C VAL A 125 -15.60 26.48 9.28
N LEU A 126 -14.72 25.89 8.48
CA LEU A 126 -13.39 26.45 8.23
C LEU A 126 -13.52 27.84 7.60
N LYS A 127 -12.84 28.83 8.18
CA LYS A 127 -12.87 30.21 7.67
C LYS A 127 -12.23 30.27 6.28
N GLU A 128 -12.78 31.09 5.39
CA GLU A 128 -12.33 31.22 4.00
C GLU A 128 -10.84 31.54 3.89
N GLU A 129 -10.32 32.43 4.74
CA GLU A 129 -8.89 32.79 4.75
C GLU A 129 -7.95 31.66 5.19
N ARG A 130 -8.50 30.54 5.68
CA ARG A 130 -7.77 29.35 6.10
C ARG A 130 -7.99 28.15 5.15
N LYS A 131 -8.82 28.28 4.13
CA LYS A 131 -9.10 27.18 3.19
C LYS A 131 -7.86 26.94 2.28
N PRO A 132 -7.40 25.68 2.16
CA PRO A 132 -6.43 25.30 1.15
C PRO A 132 -6.95 25.60 -0.26
N ARG A 133 -6.05 25.85 -1.21
CA ARG A 133 -6.43 26.16 -2.61
C ARG A 133 -7.17 25.00 -3.27
N GLU A 134 -6.80 23.79 -2.88
CA GLU A 134 -7.33 22.51 -3.33
C GLU A 134 -8.79 22.28 -2.89
N LEU A 135 -9.22 23.00 -1.84
CA LEU A 135 -10.58 22.98 -1.31
C LEU A 135 -11.32 24.30 -1.58
N ALA A 136 -10.83 25.13 -2.51
CA ALA A 136 -11.43 26.41 -2.83
C ALA A 136 -12.89 26.23 -3.28
N GLY A 137 -13.82 26.80 -2.49
CA GLY A 137 -15.26 26.74 -2.74
C GLY A 137 -16.00 25.60 -2.01
N ALA A 138 -15.31 24.64 -1.40
CA ALA A 138 -15.93 23.63 -0.56
C ALA A 138 -15.97 24.09 0.91
N ASP A 139 -17.06 23.80 1.62
CA ASP A 139 -17.11 23.99 3.06
C ASP A 139 -16.50 22.79 3.78
N VAL A 140 -15.65 23.06 4.77
CA VAL A 140 -15.09 22.03 5.65
C VAL A 140 -15.72 22.18 7.02
N TYR A 141 -16.49 21.19 7.41
CA TYR A 141 -17.19 21.13 8.70
C TYR A 141 -16.35 20.38 9.71
N LEU A 142 -16.44 20.81 10.97
CA LEU A 142 -15.76 20.22 12.10
C LEU A 142 -16.72 20.10 13.29
N LYS A 143 -16.75 18.93 13.95
CA LYS A 143 -17.51 18.66 15.17
C LYS A 143 -16.56 18.22 16.28
N ALA A 144 -16.58 18.93 17.40
CA ALA A 144 -15.87 18.50 18.59
C ALA A 144 -16.68 17.40 19.29
N TYR A 145 -16.21 16.16 19.22
CA TYR A 145 -16.98 14.99 19.67
C TYR A 145 -16.16 14.13 20.64
N ARG A 146 -16.55 14.14 21.92
CA ARG A 146 -16.05 13.21 22.95
C ARG A 146 -14.52 13.00 22.95
N GLY A 147 -13.77 14.10 22.93
CA GLY A 147 -12.29 14.08 22.97
C GLY A 147 -11.60 14.04 21.60
N TYR A 148 -12.38 14.02 20.52
CA TYR A 148 -11.91 14.02 19.13
C TYR A 148 -12.41 15.27 18.40
N PHE A 149 -11.76 15.57 17.29
CA PHE A 149 -12.27 16.46 16.26
C PHE A 149 -12.64 15.63 15.03
N ILE A 150 -13.88 15.75 14.57
CA ILE A 150 -14.40 15.03 13.41
C ILE A 150 -14.65 16.04 12.31
N ALA A 151 -14.11 15.81 11.12
CA ALA A 151 -14.23 16.72 9.99
C ALA A 151 -14.68 16.01 8.71
N ALA A 152 -15.46 16.72 7.89
CA ALA A 152 -15.90 16.27 6.56
C ALA A 152 -16.35 17.48 5.72
N LEU A 153 -16.65 17.27 4.44
CA LEU A 153 -17.18 18.31 3.55
C LEU A 153 -18.69 18.58 3.72
N SER A 154 -19.38 17.78 4.54
CA SER A 154 -20.80 17.91 4.81
C SER A 154 -21.15 17.54 6.26
N THR A 155 -22.05 18.30 6.88
CA THR A 155 -22.60 17.97 8.20
C THR A 155 -23.35 16.65 8.20
N ASP A 156 -24.08 16.36 7.13
CA ASP A 156 -24.87 15.13 6.99
C ASP A 156 -23.97 13.90 6.99
N VAL A 157 -22.79 14.00 6.38
CA VAL A 157 -21.78 12.92 6.37
C VAL A 157 -21.26 12.67 7.80
N ILE A 158 -20.97 13.73 8.56
CA ILE A 158 -20.53 13.61 9.97
C ILE A 158 -21.62 12.96 10.82
N ASP A 159 -22.88 13.40 10.70
CA ASP A 159 -23.96 12.87 11.51
C ASP A 159 -24.28 11.42 11.14
N ARG A 160 -24.39 11.08 9.85
CA ARG A 160 -24.52 9.69 9.39
C ARG A 160 -23.41 8.80 9.95
N PHE A 161 -22.16 9.27 9.91
CA PHE A 161 -21.02 8.53 10.46
C PHE A 161 -21.13 8.32 11.97
N LEU A 162 -21.54 9.34 12.72
CA LEU A 162 -21.69 9.25 14.17
C LEU A 162 -22.83 8.32 14.58
N GLU A 163 -23.95 8.38 13.86
CA GLU A 163 -25.17 7.59 14.09
C GLU A 163 -25.04 6.14 13.61
N ALA A 164 -24.20 5.87 12.62
CA ALA A 164 -24.01 4.53 12.07
C ALA A 164 -23.66 3.53 13.18
N PRO A 165 -24.20 2.30 13.13
CA PRO A 165 -23.93 1.30 14.14
C PRO A 165 -22.44 0.93 14.15
N LYS A 166 -21.91 0.70 15.36
CA LYS A 166 -20.55 0.18 15.51
C LYS A 166 -20.47 -1.19 14.83
N ALA A 167 -19.43 -1.42 14.03
CA ALA A 167 -19.20 -2.72 13.44
C ALA A 167 -19.01 -3.77 14.56
N LYS A 168 -19.88 -4.77 14.61
CA LYS A 168 -19.87 -5.82 15.65
C LYS A 168 -18.60 -6.70 15.57
N GLU A 169 -18.12 -6.96 14.35
CA GLU A 169 -16.86 -7.65 14.03
C GLU A 169 -16.25 -7.01 12.76
N GLY A 170 -15.69 -5.81 12.90
CA GLY A 170 -15.19 -5.06 11.74
C GLY A 170 -13.97 -5.73 11.13
N ARG A 171 -14.08 -6.26 9.91
CA ARG A 171 -12.94 -6.83 9.16
C ARG A 171 -11.76 -5.87 9.10
N LEU A 172 -12.01 -4.57 8.98
CA LEU A 172 -11.00 -3.52 9.06
C LEU A 172 -10.27 -3.48 10.41
N GLN A 173 -10.96 -3.67 11.55
CA GLN A 173 -10.31 -3.77 12.86
C GLN A 173 -9.46 -5.05 12.96
N ASP A 174 -9.91 -6.13 12.34
CA ASP A 174 -9.19 -7.39 12.29
C ASP A 174 -7.90 -7.27 11.47
N LEU A 175 -7.98 -6.62 10.30
CA LEU A 175 -6.82 -6.27 9.46
C LEU A 175 -5.83 -5.41 10.25
N ASP A 176 -6.33 -4.38 10.94
CA ASP A 176 -5.51 -3.47 11.75
C ASP A 176 -4.74 -4.18 12.86
N LYS A 177 -5.38 -5.15 13.54
CA LYS A 177 -4.77 -5.94 14.63
C LYS A 177 -3.79 -6.98 14.10
N LYS A 178 -4.07 -7.59 12.94
CA LYS A 178 -3.30 -8.70 12.39
C LYS A 178 -2.05 -8.22 11.65
N SER A 179 -2.15 -7.08 10.97
CA SER A 179 -1.06 -6.52 10.16
C SER A 179 -0.05 -5.75 11.01
N LYS A 180 1.23 -5.93 10.68
CA LYS A 180 2.34 -5.15 11.24
C LYS A 180 2.83 -4.05 10.30
N VAL A 181 2.26 -3.96 9.10
CA VAL A 181 2.61 -2.99 8.07
C VAL A 181 2.22 -1.58 8.50
N GLY A 182 3.05 -0.61 8.12
CA GLY A 182 2.67 0.80 8.07
C GLY A 182 2.69 1.50 9.42
N SER A 183 3.80 1.36 10.14
CA SER A 183 4.06 2.06 11.39
C SER A 183 3.98 3.58 11.25
N PHE A 184 4.29 4.14 10.07
CA PHE A 184 4.21 5.58 9.78
C PHE A 184 2.85 6.02 9.21
N GLY A 185 1.92 5.08 9.08
CA GLY A 185 0.61 5.27 8.47
C GLY A 185 0.24 4.07 7.59
N LYS A 186 -1.03 3.68 7.62
CA LYS A 186 -1.55 2.57 6.83
C LYS A 186 -2.98 2.78 6.41
N VAL A 187 -3.35 2.17 5.29
CA VAL A 187 -4.68 2.10 4.72
C VAL A 187 -5.17 0.66 4.87
N LEU A 188 -6.32 0.49 5.49
CA LEU A 188 -7.03 -0.76 5.67
C LEU A 188 -8.17 -0.80 4.65
N MET A 189 -8.33 -1.92 3.94
CA MET A 189 -9.32 -2.06 2.86
C MET A 189 -10.14 -3.34 3.04
N ASP A 190 -11.47 -3.21 3.03
CA ASP A 190 -12.41 -4.32 2.90
C ASP A 190 -12.69 -4.56 1.41
N LEU A 191 -11.97 -5.54 0.84
CA LEU A 191 -11.98 -5.85 -0.59
C LEU A 191 -13.06 -6.87 -0.98
N LYS A 192 -13.89 -7.31 -0.03
CA LYS A 192 -14.92 -8.33 -0.34
C LYS A 192 -16.03 -7.77 -1.21
N GLY A 193 -16.43 -8.56 -2.19
CA GLY A 193 -17.49 -8.20 -3.13
C GLY A 193 -16.97 -7.38 -4.31
N ASP A 194 -15.67 -7.09 -4.36
CA ASP A 194 -15.01 -6.62 -5.57
C ASP A 194 -14.71 -7.82 -6.48
N LEU A 195 -15.15 -7.74 -7.74
CA LEU A 195 -15.06 -8.85 -8.68
C LEU A 195 -13.62 -9.33 -8.90
N LEU A 196 -12.66 -8.40 -8.99
CA LEU A 196 -11.27 -8.72 -9.27
C LEU A 196 -10.63 -9.37 -8.05
N PHE A 197 -10.82 -8.79 -6.87
CA PHE A 197 -10.25 -9.33 -5.63
C PHE A 197 -10.90 -10.66 -5.23
N ASP A 198 -12.21 -10.81 -5.39
CA ASP A 198 -12.92 -12.07 -5.15
C ASP A 198 -12.40 -13.19 -6.09
N ALA A 199 -12.11 -12.88 -7.36
CA ALA A 199 -11.52 -13.84 -8.31
C ALA A 199 -10.10 -14.28 -7.90
N MET A 200 -9.34 -13.41 -7.23
CA MET A 200 -8.03 -13.73 -6.65
C MET A 200 -8.14 -14.34 -5.25
N GLY A 201 -9.36 -14.47 -4.70
CA GLY A 201 -9.59 -14.97 -3.34
C GLY A 201 -9.12 -14.00 -2.24
N VAL A 202 -8.91 -12.73 -2.58
CA VAL A 202 -8.49 -11.65 -1.69
C VAL A 202 -9.73 -10.98 -1.10
N ASN A 203 -9.77 -10.84 0.22
CA ASN A 203 -10.93 -10.27 0.93
C ASN A 203 -10.58 -9.08 1.83
N GLY A 204 -9.30 -8.73 1.93
CA GLY A 204 -8.84 -7.58 2.67
C GLY A 204 -7.43 -7.18 2.27
N GLY A 205 -7.10 -5.91 2.44
CA GLY A 205 -5.79 -5.37 2.12
C GLY A 205 -5.31 -4.38 3.18
N VAL A 206 -4.00 -4.35 3.42
CA VAL A 206 -3.34 -3.34 4.22
C VAL A 206 -2.16 -2.79 3.41
N ALA A 207 -2.25 -1.53 3.01
CA ALA A 207 -1.15 -0.80 2.40
C ALA A 207 -0.55 0.14 3.44
N GLY A 208 0.76 0.26 3.55
CA GLY A 208 1.35 1.15 4.54
C GLY A 208 2.79 1.48 4.25
N VAL A 209 3.26 2.48 4.99
CA VAL A 209 4.61 2.99 4.87
C VAL A 209 5.34 2.79 6.19
N ASP A 210 6.51 2.18 6.12
CA ASP A 210 7.44 2.01 7.22
C ASP A 210 8.71 2.79 6.94
N LEU A 211 9.28 3.38 7.99
CA LEU A 211 10.55 4.12 7.91
C LEU A 211 11.56 3.45 8.85
N LYS A 212 12.73 3.10 8.31
CA LYS A 212 13.82 2.50 9.09
C LYS A 212 15.14 3.20 8.75
N GLY A 213 15.54 4.14 9.62
CA GLY A 213 16.64 5.05 9.30
C GLY A 213 16.21 5.99 8.16
N GLU A 214 17.01 6.06 7.09
CA GLU A 214 16.75 6.91 5.92
C GLU A 214 16.11 6.14 4.75
N ARG A 215 15.63 4.91 4.99
CA ARG A 215 14.96 4.09 3.99
C ARG A 215 13.47 3.98 4.25
N LEU A 216 12.69 4.22 3.22
CA LEU A 216 11.25 4.04 3.20
C LEU A 216 10.91 2.68 2.61
N THR A 217 10.01 1.95 3.27
CA THR A 217 9.45 0.71 2.75
C THR A 217 7.95 0.89 2.55
N VAL A 218 7.49 0.72 1.32
CA VAL A 218 6.06 0.64 1.01
C VAL A 218 5.66 -0.82 1.02
N SER A 219 4.71 -1.17 1.88
CA SER A 219 4.30 -2.55 2.08
C SER A 219 2.81 -2.71 1.79
N ASN A 220 2.45 -3.78 1.09
CA ASN A 220 1.09 -4.16 0.80
C ASN A 220 0.87 -5.60 1.24
N GLU A 221 0.06 -5.79 2.28
CA GLU A 221 -0.35 -7.10 2.78
C GLU A 221 -1.78 -7.40 2.31
N LEU A 222 -1.93 -8.43 1.49
CA LEU A 222 -3.22 -8.92 1.00
C LEU A 222 -3.64 -10.14 1.79
N PHE A 223 -4.86 -10.13 2.29
CA PHE A 223 -5.47 -11.18 3.10
C PHE A 223 -6.51 -11.93 2.28
N GLY A 224 -6.53 -13.24 2.43
CA GLY A 224 -7.40 -14.09 1.63
C GLY A 224 -6.97 -15.54 1.62
N GLY A 225 -7.55 -16.29 0.70
CA GLY A 225 -7.24 -17.69 0.46
C GLY A 225 -7.81 -18.16 -0.87
N GLY A 226 -7.57 -19.42 -1.22
CA GLY A 226 -8.00 -19.97 -2.50
C GLY A 226 -6.85 -20.12 -3.48
N GLU A 227 -7.18 -20.62 -4.67
CA GLU A 227 -6.21 -21.21 -5.60
C GLU A 227 -5.10 -20.23 -6.03
N PHE A 228 -5.42 -18.96 -6.24
CA PHE A 228 -4.42 -17.93 -6.57
C PHE A 228 -3.42 -17.68 -5.44
N MET A 229 -3.91 -17.57 -4.20
CA MET A 229 -3.04 -17.35 -3.03
C MET A 229 -2.22 -18.60 -2.72
N ASP A 230 -2.81 -19.78 -2.93
CA ASP A 230 -2.18 -21.08 -2.70
C ASP A 230 -1.09 -21.39 -3.74
N SER A 231 -1.31 -21.03 -5.01
CA SER A 231 -0.32 -21.24 -6.09
C SER A 231 0.97 -20.43 -5.89
N LEU A 232 0.89 -19.29 -5.19
CA LEU A 232 2.07 -18.48 -4.85
C LEU A 232 2.85 -19.04 -3.65
N LYS A 233 2.24 -19.90 -2.81
CA LYS A 233 2.93 -20.48 -1.63
C LYS A 233 3.90 -21.58 -2.03
N GLU A 234 3.56 -22.31 -3.08
CA GLU A 234 4.38 -23.40 -3.59
C GLU A 234 5.56 -22.84 -4.39
N GLN A 235 6.73 -22.86 -3.77
CA GLN A 235 7.97 -22.39 -4.39
C GLN A 235 8.80 -23.57 -4.91
N PRO A 236 9.54 -23.39 -6.03
CA PRO A 236 10.45 -24.43 -6.53
C PRO A 236 11.47 -24.86 -5.48
N GLU A 237 11.73 -26.17 -5.38
CA GLU A 237 12.77 -26.71 -4.49
C GLU A 237 14.18 -26.26 -4.91
N GLU A 238 14.41 -26.19 -6.22
CA GLU A 238 15.61 -25.66 -6.86
C GLU A 238 15.24 -24.46 -7.74
N ARG A 239 15.93 -23.33 -7.54
CA ARG A 239 15.75 -22.10 -8.34
C ARG A 239 16.86 -22.03 -9.38
N ARG A 240 16.57 -22.49 -10.59
CA ARG A 240 17.57 -22.62 -11.66
C ARG A 240 17.91 -21.28 -12.31
N TYR A 241 17.02 -20.29 -12.16
CA TYR A 241 17.15 -18.98 -12.80
C TYR A 241 17.40 -17.84 -11.81
N GLU A 242 17.58 -18.12 -10.51
CA GLU A 242 17.93 -17.07 -9.52
C GLU A 242 19.29 -16.41 -9.80
N LYS A 243 20.20 -17.12 -10.48
CA LYS A 243 21.49 -16.59 -10.96
C LYS A 243 21.35 -15.44 -11.96
N PHE A 244 20.16 -15.25 -12.53
CA PHE A 244 19.84 -14.10 -13.36
C PHE A 244 19.10 -12.99 -12.59
N ALA A 245 18.76 -13.15 -11.31
CA ALA A 245 18.13 -12.09 -10.53
C ALA A 245 19.14 -11.02 -10.08
N GLY A 246 18.76 -9.75 -10.09
CA GLY A 246 19.66 -8.67 -9.70
C GLY A 246 19.20 -7.29 -10.16
N LYS A 247 20.19 -6.39 -10.32
CA LYS A 247 19.98 -5.01 -10.76
C LYS A 247 19.23 -4.98 -12.11
N ASP A 248 18.21 -4.14 -12.17
CA ASP A 248 17.34 -3.90 -13.34
C ASP A 248 16.53 -5.13 -13.76
N ARG A 249 16.39 -6.12 -12.87
CA ARG A 249 15.71 -7.38 -13.16
C ARG A 249 14.59 -7.67 -12.19
N LEU A 250 13.50 -8.18 -12.73
CA LEU A 250 12.39 -8.77 -12.01
C LEU A 250 12.45 -10.29 -12.18
N TYR A 251 12.58 -10.98 -11.06
CA TYR A 251 12.53 -12.43 -10.95
C TYR A 251 11.21 -12.84 -10.29
N ILE A 252 10.48 -13.76 -10.91
CA ILE A 252 9.22 -14.29 -10.39
C ILE A 252 9.33 -15.82 -10.34
N SER A 253 8.85 -16.43 -9.26
CA SER A 253 8.93 -17.87 -9.06
C SER A 253 7.68 -18.46 -8.38
N GLY A 254 7.29 -19.65 -8.80
CA GLY A 254 6.24 -20.45 -8.18
C GLY A 254 5.98 -21.73 -8.95
N ASN A 255 5.67 -22.84 -8.28
CA ASN A 255 5.47 -24.15 -8.91
C ASN A 255 4.32 -24.15 -9.94
N ASN A 256 3.33 -23.27 -9.76
CA ASN A 256 2.21 -23.11 -10.67
C ASN A 256 2.00 -21.65 -11.11
N ILE A 257 3.10 -20.93 -11.40
CA ILE A 257 3.03 -19.54 -11.87
C ILE A 257 2.16 -19.38 -13.14
N GLY A 258 2.11 -20.41 -13.98
CA GLY A 258 1.24 -20.48 -15.15
C GLY A 258 -0.25 -20.38 -14.81
N GLY A 259 -0.71 -21.17 -13.84
CA GLY A 259 -2.07 -21.10 -13.34
C GLY A 259 -2.39 -19.73 -12.72
N THR A 260 -1.44 -19.15 -11.97
CA THR A 260 -1.57 -17.80 -11.41
C THR A 260 -1.78 -16.74 -12.50
N LEU A 261 -0.95 -16.76 -13.56
CA LEU A 261 -1.07 -15.84 -14.68
C LEU A 261 -2.37 -16.05 -15.47
N ALA A 262 -2.81 -17.29 -15.63
CA ALA A 262 -4.08 -17.59 -16.29
C ALA A 262 -5.29 -17.00 -15.53
N ILE A 263 -5.29 -17.07 -14.20
CA ILE A 263 -6.33 -16.44 -13.35
C ILE A 263 -6.30 -14.90 -13.50
N ALA A 264 -5.10 -14.29 -13.48
CA ALA A 264 -4.96 -12.84 -13.67
C ALA A 264 -5.46 -12.39 -15.06
N LEU A 265 -5.15 -13.15 -16.11
CA LEU A 265 -5.49 -12.82 -17.49
C LEU A 265 -6.98 -13.00 -17.81
N LYS A 266 -7.68 -13.97 -17.20
CA LYS A 266 -9.15 -14.12 -17.35
C LYS A 266 -9.90 -12.85 -16.96
N ASN A 267 -9.28 -11.95 -16.21
CA ASN A 267 -9.84 -10.69 -15.75
C ASN A 267 -9.30 -9.44 -16.49
N MET A 268 -8.46 -9.60 -17.53
CA MET A 268 -8.01 -8.50 -18.42
C MET A 268 -9.00 -8.24 -19.58
N ASN A 269 -8.90 -7.07 -20.22
CA ASN A 269 -9.77 -6.62 -21.32
C ASN A 269 -9.89 -7.66 -22.46
N SER A 270 -11.12 -7.92 -22.91
CA SER A 270 -11.51 -8.98 -23.87
C SER A 270 -10.91 -8.88 -25.27
N ASN A 271 -10.46 -7.70 -25.73
CA ASN A 271 -10.10 -7.53 -27.15
C ASN A 271 -8.76 -8.19 -27.53
N GLU A 272 -7.75 -8.15 -26.67
CA GLU A 272 -6.43 -8.76 -26.92
C GLU A 272 -6.46 -10.27 -26.68
N LEU A 273 -7.20 -10.71 -25.65
CA LEU A 273 -7.47 -12.12 -25.36
C LEU A 273 -8.12 -12.86 -26.54
N ASN A 274 -9.04 -12.20 -27.25
CA ASN A 274 -9.73 -12.79 -28.39
C ASN A 274 -8.78 -13.07 -29.58
N ALA A 275 -7.81 -12.19 -29.84
CA ALA A 275 -6.83 -12.38 -30.91
C ALA A 275 -5.91 -13.58 -30.62
N PHE A 276 -5.44 -13.70 -29.38
CA PHE A 276 -4.64 -14.84 -28.94
C PHE A 276 -5.42 -16.15 -28.95
N ASN A 277 -6.66 -16.15 -28.44
CA ASN A 277 -7.53 -17.33 -28.44
C ASN A 277 -7.85 -17.82 -29.85
N MET A 278 -7.95 -16.93 -30.84
CA MET A 278 -8.16 -17.31 -32.23
C MET A 278 -6.94 -18.00 -32.84
N VAL A 279 -5.73 -17.45 -32.62
CA VAL A 279 -4.47 -18.03 -33.13
C VAL A 279 -4.18 -19.39 -32.49
N PHE A 280 -4.27 -19.48 -31.15
CA PHE A 280 -4.00 -20.73 -30.45
C PHE A 280 -5.14 -21.74 -30.56
N GLY A 281 -6.38 -21.28 -30.72
CA GLY A 281 -7.55 -22.13 -31.00
C GLY A 281 -7.38 -22.94 -32.29
N MET A 282 -6.76 -22.38 -33.33
CA MET A 282 -6.40 -23.12 -34.55
C MET A 282 -5.37 -24.24 -34.31
N LEU A 283 -4.54 -24.10 -33.28
CA LEU A 283 -3.58 -25.13 -32.85
C LEU A 283 -4.20 -26.16 -31.90
N GLY A 284 -5.47 -25.98 -31.51
CA GLY A 284 -6.14 -26.78 -30.49
C GLY A 284 -5.50 -26.62 -29.12
N VAL A 285 -4.97 -25.42 -28.82
CA VAL A 285 -4.32 -25.08 -27.56
C VAL A 285 -4.97 -23.82 -27.00
N THR A 286 -5.25 -23.77 -25.70
CA THR A 286 -5.74 -22.55 -25.05
C THR A 286 -4.60 -21.71 -24.49
N LEU A 287 -4.83 -20.42 -24.22
CA LEU A 287 -3.85 -19.61 -23.49
C LEU A 287 -3.50 -20.21 -22.13
N GLU A 288 -4.48 -20.75 -21.42
CA GLU A 288 -4.30 -21.45 -20.15
C GLU A 288 -3.37 -22.68 -20.32
N ASP A 289 -3.53 -23.45 -21.40
CA ASP A 289 -2.63 -24.55 -21.71
C ASP A 289 -1.18 -24.08 -21.90
N ILE A 290 -0.97 -22.91 -22.50
CA ILE A 290 0.36 -22.33 -22.76
C ILE A 290 0.99 -21.81 -21.48
N PHE A 291 0.25 -21.04 -20.68
CA PHE A 291 0.76 -20.55 -19.38
C PHE A 291 1.06 -21.70 -18.44
N ASN A 292 0.25 -22.76 -18.44
CA ASN A 292 0.52 -23.98 -17.67
C ASN A 292 1.81 -24.70 -18.09
N GLN A 293 2.39 -24.36 -19.25
CA GLN A 293 3.71 -24.84 -19.66
C GLN A 293 4.86 -24.06 -19.06
N ILE A 294 4.65 -22.94 -18.35
CA ILE A 294 5.76 -22.23 -17.70
C ILE A 294 6.34 -23.12 -16.59
N ASP A 295 7.65 -23.35 -16.64
CA ASP A 295 8.40 -24.15 -15.66
C ASP A 295 8.86 -23.27 -14.48
N GLY A 296 7.86 -22.65 -13.85
CA GLY A 296 7.91 -22.10 -12.51
C GLY A 296 8.79 -20.89 -12.23
N GLU A 297 9.58 -20.39 -13.18
CA GLU A 297 10.42 -19.20 -13.00
C GLU A 297 10.26 -18.24 -14.20
N ILE A 298 10.38 -16.93 -13.98
CA ILE A 298 10.36 -15.90 -15.03
C ILE A 298 11.40 -14.86 -14.66
N VAL A 299 12.21 -14.43 -15.63
CA VAL A 299 13.15 -13.32 -15.46
C VAL A 299 12.88 -12.26 -16.51
N VAL A 300 12.78 -11.01 -16.09
CA VAL A 300 12.60 -9.85 -16.97
C VAL A 300 13.67 -8.82 -16.64
N ASP A 301 14.42 -8.37 -17.63
CA ASP A 301 15.31 -7.21 -17.55
C ASP A 301 14.55 -5.98 -18.07
N VAL A 302 14.19 -5.09 -17.15
CA VAL A 302 13.29 -3.98 -17.45
C VAL A 302 13.96 -2.86 -18.26
N LYS A 303 15.29 -2.82 -18.27
CA LYS A 303 16.06 -1.78 -18.96
C LYS A 303 16.29 -2.14 -20.43
N SER A 304 16.66 -3.39 -20.69
CA SER A 304 16.87 -3.91 -22.05
C SER A 304 15.59 -4.46 -22.70
N ASN A 305 14.50 -4.56 -21.94
CA ASN A 305 13.26 -5.22 -22.35
C ASN A 305 13.50 -6.69 -22.79
N SER A 306 14.46 -7.34 -22.14
CA SER A 306 14.80 -8.75 -22.36
C SER A 306 14.09 -9.63 -21.34
N TRP A 307 13.74 -10.85 -21.70
CA TRP A 307 13.07 -11.77 -20.77
C TRP A 307 13.39 -13.23 -21.06
N MET A 308 13.22 -14.07 -20.04
CA MET A 308 13.42 -15.52 -20.09
C MET A 308 12.27 -16.22 -19.36
N ILE A 309 11.61 -17.14 -20.06
CA ILE A 309 10.52 -17.97 -19.56
C ILE A 309 10.86 -19.43 -19.86
N PRO A 310 11.36 -20.19 -18.87
CA PRO A 310 11.55 -21.62 -18.95
C PRO A 310 10.20 -22.33 -19.14
N LEU A 311 10.20 -23.37 -19.97
CA LEU A 311 9.01 -24.13 -20.34
C LEU A 311 9.16 -25.61 -19.97
N LYS A 312 8.05 -26.24 -19.59
CA LYS A 312 7.92 -27.67 -19.36
C LYS A 312 8.11 -28.41 -20.68
N ASP A 313 8.71 -29.59 -20.60
CA ASP A 313 8.90 -30.46 -21.77
C ASP A 313 7.66 -31.29 -22.07
N THR A 314 6.73 -30.71 -22.82
CA THR A 314 5.45 -31.35 -23.13
C THR A 314 5.19 -31.46 -24.61
N LYS A 315 4.27 -32.36 -24.98
CA LYS A 315 3.78 -32.49 -26.36
C LYS A 315 3.18 -31.18 -26.88
N THR A 316 2.55 -30.39 -26.02
CA THR A 316 1.94 -29.09 -26.35
C THR A 316 3.00 -28.10 -26.84
N ILE A 317 4.09 -27.93 -26.07
CA ILE A 317 5.23 -27.08 -26.46
C ILE A 317 5.83 -27.54 -27.79
N ARG A 318 6.10 -28.85 -27.93
CA ARG A 318 6.65 -29.40 -29.18
C ARG A 318 5.74 -29.17 -30.39
N LYS A 319 4.40 -29.22 -30.20
CA LYS A 319 3.41 -28.96 -31.26
C LYS A 319 3.38 -27.49 -31.67
N ILE A 320 3.39 -26.57 -30.70
CA ILE A 320 3.42 -25.12 -30.95
C ILE A 320 4.65 -24.76 -31.79
N PHE A 321 5.84 -25.19 -31.34
CA PHE A 321 7.08 -24.89 -32.07
C PHE A 321 7.22 -25.66 -33.39
N GLY A 322 6.71 -26.89 -33.46
CA GLY A 322 6.65 -27.63 -34.73
C GLY A 322 5.80 -26.93 -35.81
N PHE A 323 4.78 -26.16 -35.40
CA PHE A 323 3.93 -25.41 -36.32
C PHE A 323 4.59 -24.13 -36.86
N PHE A 324 5.41 -23.45 -36.05
CA PHE A 324 6.13 -22.24 -36.48
C PHE A 324 7.34 -22.53 -37.39
N GLY A 325 7.59 -23.81 -37.72
CA GLY A 325 8.71 -24.26 -38.52
C GLY A 325 10.00 -24.24 -37.71
N GLN A 326 11.01 -25.01 -38.15
CA GLN A 326 12.32 -25.18 -37.49
C GLN A 326 13.14 -23.89 -37.24
N LYS A 327 12.57 -22.71 -37.47
CA LYS A 327 13.15 -21.48 -36.96
C LYS A 327 12.70 -21.39 -35.51
N ASP A 328 13.61 -21.67 -34.59
CA ASP A 328 13.51 -21.43 -33.16
C ASP A 328 13.33 -19.93 -32.82
N ARG A 329 12.71 -19.15 -33.70
CA ARG A 329 12.72 -17.70 -33.78
C ARG A 329 11.39 -17.22 -34.34
N MET A 330 10.73 -16.33 -33.63
CA MET A 330 9.51 -15.63 -34.05
C MET A 330 9.71 -14.12 -33.90
N LEU A 331 9.08 -13.33 -34.77
CA LEU A 331 9.00 -11.88 -34.60
C LEU A 331 7.69 -11.57 -33.86
N TYR A 332 7.78 -10.86 -32.74
CA TYR A 332 6.64 -10.27 -32.04
C TYR A 332 6.83 -8.76 -32.00
N GLY A 333 6.06 -8.03 -32.82
CA GLY A 333 6.32 -6.62 -33.09
C GLY A 333 7.72 -6.40 -33.68
N ASN A 334 8.53 -5.59 -33.01
CA ASN A 334 9.92 -5.32 -33.40
C ASN A 334 10.95 -6.22 -32.69
N SER A 335 10.49 -7.20 -31.90
CA SER A 335 11.36 -8.05 -31.07
C SER A 335 11.47 -9.46 -31.64
N GLU A 336 12.70 -9.97 -31.71
CA GLU A 336 12.96 -11.39 -31.99
C GLU A 336 12.81 -12.19 -30.68
N VAL A 337 11.92 -13.18 -30.71
CA VAL A 337 11.67 -14.13 -29.64
C VAL A 337 12.26 -15.47 -30.07
N VAL A 338 13.14 -16.03 -29.25
CA VAL A 338 13.89 -17.26 -29.54
C VAL A 338 13.50 -18.35 -28.56
N LEU A 339 13.34 -19.57 -29.05
CA LEU A 339 13.35 -20.77 -28.22
C LEU A 339 14.75 -21.36 -28.21
N ASP A 340 15.49 -21.19 -27.14
CA ASP A 340 16.78 -21.89 -27.00
C ASP A 340 16.63 -23.00 -25.96
N GLY A 341 16.62 -24.24 -26.47
CA GLY A 341 16.28 -25.44 -25.73
C GLY A 341 14.83 -25.40 -25.24
N LYS A 342 14.64 -25.28 -23.93
CA LYS A 342 13.33 -25.20 -23.27
C LYS A 342 13.03 -23.80 -22.72
N VAL A 343 13.78 -22.79 -23.14
CA VAL A 343 13.65 -21.42 -22.62
C VAL A 343 13.20 -20.51 -23.76
N LEU A 344 12.00 -19.97 -23.63
CA LEU A 344 11.53 -18.89 -24.47
C LEU A 344 12.19 -17.60 -23.98
N ARG A 345 12.83 -16.85 -24.88
CA ARG A 345 13.53 -15.62 -24.52
C ARG A 345 13.37 -14.54 -25.58
N ALA A 346 13.39 -13.28 -25.17
CA ALA A 346 13.62 -12.15 -26.07
C ALA A 346 14.83 -11.36 -25.57
N GLY A 347 15.66 -10.89 -26.51
CA GLY A 347 16.92 -10.20 -26.19
C GLY A 347 17.99 -11.14 -25.60
N SER A 348 19.05 -10.54 -25.06
CA SER A 348 20.17 -11.23 -24.43
C SER A 348 20.20 -10.96 -22.94
N MET A 349 20.39 -12.00 -22.13
CA MET A 349 20.48 -11.88 -20.67
C MET A 349 21.69 -12.68 -20.17
N GLU A 350 22.56 -12.02 -19.43
CA GLU A 350 23.74 -12.63 -18.83
C GLU A 350 23.51 -12.96 -17.35
N GLU A 351 24.19 -13.97 -16.83
CA GLU A 351 24.14 -14.27 -15.39
C GLU A 351 24.70 -13.09 -14.58
N THR A 352 24.04 -12.74 -13.49
CA THR A 352 24.45 -11.67 -12.58
C THR A 352 25.51 -12.21 -11.61
N GLY A 353 26.69 -12.58 -12.14
CA GLY A 353 27.88 -12.97 -11.35
C GLY A 353 27.57 -13.87 -10.15
N ASP A 354 27.86 -13.40 -8.94
CA ASP A 354 27.67 -14.13 -7.67
C ASP A 354 26.20 -14.48 -7.34
N GLY A 355 25.24 -14.05 -8.16
CA GLY A 355 23.82 -14.34 -8.04
C GLY A 355 23.18 -13.64 -6.84
N VAL A 356 21.93 -13.21 -6.98
CA VAL A 356 21.13 -12.84 -5.81
C VAL A 356 20.59 -14.11 -5.17
N LYS A 357 20.92 -14.35 -3.91
CA LYS A 357 20.28 -15.42 -3.13
C LYS A 357 18.88 -14.99 -2.72
N VAL A 358 17.86 -15.48 -3.42
CA VAL A 358 16.47 -15.15 -3.12
C VAL A 358 15.99 -15.97 -1.92
N GLU A 359 15.40 -15.30 -0.92
CA GLU A 359 14.94 -15.99 0.29
C GLU A 359 13.82 -16.99 0.00
N LYS A 360 13.84 -18.12 0.71
CA LYS A 360 12.78 -19.15 0.61
C LYS A 360 11.40 -18.54 0.91
N GLY A 361 10.42 -18.85 0.07
CA GLY A 361 9.05 -18.32 0.18
C GLY A 361 8.84 -16.99 -0.56
N THR A 362 9.89 -16.41 -1.15
CA THR A 362 9.80 -15.22 -2.00
C THR A 362 9.40 -15.65 -3.40
N PHE A 363 8.22 -15.21 -3.84
CA PHE A 363 7.68 -15.51 -5.18
C PHE A 363 8.00 -14.41 -6.19
N ILE A 364 8.39 -13.21 -5.74
CA ILE A 364 8.82 -12.12 -6.60
C ILE A 364 9.97 -11.36 -5.93
N TYR A 365 10.98 -11.05 -6.72
CA TYR A 365 12.17 -10.30 -6.31
C TYR A 365 12.57 -9.35 -7.44
N GLY A 366 12.86 -8.10 -7.15
CA GLY A 366 13.45 -7.21 -8.13
C GLY A 366 14.23 -6.07 -7.48
N ASP A 367 15.23 -5.59 -8.20
CA ASP A 367 15.91 -4.34 -7.90
C ASP A 367 15.71 -3.43 -9.12
N LEU A 368 14.77 -2.51 -9.02
CA LEU A 368 14.23 -1.76 -10.15
C LEU A 368 14.59 -0.27 -10.05
N PRO A 369 14.93 0.38 -11.17
CA PRO A 369 15.08 1.82 -11.18
C PRO A 369 13.71 2.49 -11.08
N MET A 370 13.58 3.45 -10.16
CA MET A 370 12.30 4.10 -9.85
C MET A 370 11.86 5.10 -10.92
N ASN A 371 12.79 5.57 -11.76
CA ASN A 371 12.49 6.43 -12.90
C ASN A 371 11.63 5.75 -13.98
N LEU A 372 11.50 4.42 -13.95
CA LEU A 372 10.55 3.66 -14.76
C LEU A 372 9.12 3.71 -14.21
N VAL A 373 8.97 3.97 -12.91
CA VAL A 373 7.67 4.12 -12.24
C VAL A 373 7.19 5.55 -12.40
N ASP A 374 8.04 6.53 -12.11
CA ASP A 374 7.75 7.95 -12.28
C ASP A 374 9.02 8.71 -12.71
N ARG A 375 8.90 9.59 -13.71
CA ARG A 375 10.03 10.39 -14.21
C ARG A 375 10.55 11.42 -13.20
N ALA A 376 9.82 11.66 -12.11
CA ALA A 376 10.28 12.51 -11.02
C ALA A 376 11.48 11.91 -10.26
N PHE A 377 11.67 10.59 -10.31
CA PHE A 377 12.80 9.93 -9.68
C PHE A 377 14.10 10.11 -10.48
N GLY A 378 15.20 10.33 -9.78
CA GLY A 378 16.56 10.36 -10.33
C GLY A 378 17.01 9.02 -10.91
N GLU A 379 18.10 9.02 -11.68
CA GLU A 379 18.65 7.80 -12.30
C GLU A 379 19.20 6.80 -11.27
N ASP A 380 19.64 7.31 -10.11
CA ASP A 380 20.16 6.51 -9.00
C ASP A 380 19.08 6.07 -8.00
N SER A 381 17.84 6.48 -8.20
CA SER A 381 16.70 6.11 -7.37
C SER A 381 16.24 4.70 -7.68
N ARG A 382 16.26 3.83 -6.68
CA ARG A 382 16.01 2.39 -6.84
C ARG A 382 15.08 1.85 -5.76
N GLY A 383 14.27 0.88 -6.17
CA GLY A 383 13.36 0.15 -5.30
C GLY A 383 13.64 -1.35 -5.37
N LYS A 384 13.87 -1.94 -4.20
CA LYS A 384 13.96 -3.38 -4.04
C LYS A 384 12.56 -3.94 -3.76
N LEU A 385 11.96 -4.54 -4.78
CA LEU A 385 10.68 -5.23 -4.69
C LEU A 385 10.88 -6.65 -4.17
N THR A 386 10.13 -7.05 -3.16
CA THR A 386 10.02 -8.44 -2.72
C THR A 386 8.58 -8.80 -2.46
N GLY A 387 8.19 -10.03 -2.77
CA GLY A 387 6.89 -10.55 -2.42
C GLY A 387 7.01 -11.93 -1.84
N LYS A 388 6.40 -12.10 -0.66
CA LYS A 388 6.47 -13.33 0.13
C LYS A 388 5.07 -13.77 0.49
N VAL A 389 4.89 -15.07 0.54
CA VAL A 389 3.71 -15.65 1.16
C VAL A 389 3.91 -15.67 2.67
N SER A 390 2.90 -15.20 3.39
CA SER A 390 2.79 -15.34 4.84
C SER A 390 1.73 -16.38 5.19
N ALA A 391 1.70 -16.81 6.47
CA ALA A 391 0.64 -17.69 6.95
C ALA A 391 -0.79 -17.11 6.81
N ARG A 392 -0.91 -15.81 6.51
CA ARG A 392 -2.17 -15.06 6.51
C ARG A 392 -2.52 -14.46 5.15
N GLY A 393 -1.64 -14.60 4.15
CA GLY A 393 -1.83 -14.03 2.83
C GLY A 393 -0.52 -13.77 2.09
N ILE A 394 -0.44 -12.62 1.40
CA ILE A 394 0.72 -12.18 0.62
C ILE A 394 1.21 -10.86 1.16
N LEU A 395 2.51 -10.70 1.29
CA LEU A 395 3.17 -9.44 1.62
C LEU A 395 4.05 -9.04 0.43
N LEU A 396 3.77 -7.88 -0.16
CA LEU A 396 4.61 -7.20 -1.14
C LEU A 396 5.30 -6.02 -0.45
N GLU A 397 6.61 -5.90 -0.58
CA GLU A 397 7.40 -4.82 0.00
C GLU A 397 8.28 -4.19 -1.08
N LEU A 398 8.27 -2.87 -1.14
CA LEU A 398 9.18 -2.06 -1.96
C LEU A 398 10.05 -1.24 -1.01
N GLU A 399 11.29 -1.69 -0.79
CA GLU A 399 12.29 -0.94 -0.03
C GLU A 399 12.99 0.04 -0.96
N LEU A 400 12.83 1.34 -0.71
CA LEU A 400 13.48 2.40 -1.45
C LEU A 400 14.87 2.67 -0.89
N ASN A 401 15.83 2.91 -1.78
CA ASN A 401 17.12 3.43 -1.38
C ASN A 401 17.01 4.90 -0.90
N GLU A 402 18.10 5.43 -0.36
CA GLU A 402 18.14 6.79 0.21
C GLU A 402 17.76 7.84 -0.84
N GLU A 403 18.27 7.72 -2.08
CA GLU A 403 17.96 8.65 -3.17
C GLU A 403 16.48 8.64 -3.55
N ALA A 404 15.89 7.45 -3.76
CA ALA A 404 14.45 7.34 -4.04
C ALA A 404 13.60 7.87 -2.88
N THR A 405 14.06 7.68 -1.65
CA THR A 405 13.35 8.19 -0.49
C THR A 405 13.41 9.73 -0.43
N ARG A 406 14.54 10.33 -0.80
CA ARG A 406 14.69 11.80 -0.92
C ARG A 406 13.81 12.37 -2.03
N ASP A 407 13.77 11.74 -3.19
CA ASP A 407 12.91 12.18 -4.31
C ASP A 407 11.43 12.22 -3.91
N ILE A 408 10.94 11.20 -3.19
CA ILE A 408 9.56 11.21 -2.66
C ILE A 408 9.34 12.36 -1.69
N ALA A 409 10.28 12.59 -0.77
CA ALA A 409 10.17 13.68 0.18
C ALA A 409 10.08 15.02 -0.55
N TYR A 410 10.87 15.21 -1.62
CA TYR A 410 10.85 16.43 -2.43
C TYR A 410 9.53 16.62 -3.19
N GLU A 411 9.01 15.58 -3.86
CA GLU A 411 7.76 15.66 -4.63
C GLU A 411 6.52 15.83 -3.75
N ALA A 412 6.46 15.19 -2.57
CA ALA A 412 5.33 15.34 -1.64
C ALA A 412 5.15 16.78 -1.11
N LEU A 413 6.11 17.66 -1.37
CA LEU A 413 6.13 19.05 -0.91
C LEU A 413 5.93 20.07 -2.05
N ARG A 414 5.84 19.62 -3.31
CA ARG A 414 5.40 20.48 -4.42
C ARG A 414 3.90 20.71 -4.36
#